data_AF-A0A2U0S8M9-F1
#
_entry.id   AF-A0A2U0S8M9-F1
#
_cell.length_a   1.000
_cell.length_b   1.000
_cell.length_c   1.000
_cell.angle_alpha   90.00
_cell.angle_beta   90.00
_cell.angle_gamma   90.00
#
_symmetry.space_group_name_H-M   'P 1'
#
loop_
_entity.id
_entity.type
_entity.pdbx_description
1 polymer ?
#
loop_
_entity_poly.entity_id
_entity_poly.type
_entity_poly.pdbx_seq_one_letter_code
_entity_poly.pdbx_strand_id
1 'polypeptide(L)'
;SSPIFKLRSKDLWCASCQKRVIIVKEGDPEPEPEPKETPVFSSLEATLMTKIEQIEKQLAEETDPEKLTALGATLFALLENLEKIKNMKK
;
A
#
# COMPACT_ATOMS: atom_id res chain seq x y z
N SER A 1 32.69 2.90 0.22
CA SER A 1 31.89 2.96 -1.02
C SER A 1 30.52 2.35 -0.79
N SER A 2 29.45 3.02 -1.18
CA SER A 2 28.08 2.48 -1.10
C SER A 2 27.68 1.91 -2.46
N PRO A 3 27.37 0.60 -2.59
CA PRO A 3 27.05 0.01 -3.87
C PRO A 3 25.69 0.50 -4.38
N ILE A 4 25.66 0.95 -5.63
CA ILE A 4 24.48 1.45 -6.34
C ILE A 4 24.06 0.40 -7.38
N PHE A 5 22.80 0.00 -7.33
CA PHE A 5 22.20 -0.99 -8.20
C PHE A 5 21.16 -0.35 -9.10
N LYS A 6 21.00 -0.87 -10.32
CA LYS A 6 19.88 -0.53 -11.20
C LYS A 6 18.83 -1.63 -11.11
N LEU A 7 17.63 -1.29 -10.65
CA LEU A 7 16.53 -2.23 -10.51
C LEU A 7 15.85 -2.49 -11.86
N ARG A 8 15.01 -3.54 -11.93
CA ARG A 8 14.17 -3.84 -13.11
C ARG A 8 13.18 -2.71 -13.44
N SER A 9 12.80 -1.91 -12.43
CA SER A 9 12.02 -0.67 -12.60
C SER A 9 12.79 0.47 -13.25
N LYS A 10 14.09 0.28 -13.55
CA LYS A 10 15.06 1.28 -14.03
C LYS A 10 15.53 2.31 -12.99
N ASP A 11 15.05 2.22 -11.75
CA ASP A 11 15.52 3.05 -10.64
C ASP A 11 16.94 2.69 -10.18
N LEU A 12 17.67 3.70 -9.68
CA LEU A 12 18.93 3.48 -8.98
C LEU A 12 18.68 3.34 -7.48
N TRP A 13 19.33 2.35 -6.87
CA TRP A 13 19.10 1.96 -5.48
C TRP A 13 20.41 1.77 -4.73
N CYS A 14 20.54 2.40 -3.57
CA CYS A 14 21.68 2.16 -2.68
C CYS A 14 21.35 1.02 -1.71
N ALA A 15 22.11 -0.08 -1.77
CA ALA A 15 21.86 -1.22 -0.88
C ALA A 15 22.26 -0.97 0.58
N SER A 16 23.19 -0.04 0.84
CA SER A 16 23.65 0.26 2.21
C SER A 16 22.66 1.06 3.02
N CYS A 17 21.91 1.98 2.39
CA CYS A 17 20.94 2.83 3.10
C CYS A 17 19.49 2.57 2.69
N GLN A 18 19.25 1.64 1.75
CA GLN A 18 17.93 1.29 1.24
C GLN A 18 17.14 2.51 0.75
N LYS A 19 17.82 3.39 -0.01
CA LYS A 19 17.21 4.60 -0.59
C LYS A 19 17.37 4.60 -2.10
N ARG A 20 16.39 5.20 -2.77
CA ARG A 20 16.46 5.54 -4.20
C ARG A 20 17.50 6.64 -4.39
N VAL A 21 18.33 6.47 -5.41
CA VAL A 21 19.38 7.41 -5.80
C VAL A 21 18.93 8.10 -7.08
N ILE A 22 19.08 9.42 -7.13
CA ILE A 22 18.79 10.22 -8.31
C ILE A 22 20.09 10.89 -8.77
N ILE A 23 20.31 10.94 -10.08
CA ILE A 23 21.46 11.62 -10.66
C ILE A 23 21.01 13.03 -11.03
N VAL A 24 21.54 14.03 -10.33
CA VAL A 24 21.31 15.44 -10.65
C VAL A 24 22.50 15.94 -11.45
N LYS A 25 22.25 16.67 -12.54
CA LYS A 25 23.31 17.36 -13.28
C LYS A 25 23.53 18.74 -12.67
N GLU A 26 24.77 19.19 -12.60
CA GLU A 26 25.08 20.55 -12.13
C GLU A 26 24.36 21.59 -13.02
N GLY A 27 23.48 22.39 -12.40
CA GLY A 27 22.70 23.43 -13.07
C GLY A 27 21.22 23.12 -13.28
N ASP A 28 20.78 21.86 -13.09
CA ASP A 28 19.35 21.55 -13.03
C ASP A 28 18.80 21.95 -11.65
N PRO A 29 17.56 22.50 -11.57
CA PRO A 29 16.89 22.67 -10.28
C PRO A 29 16.82 21.32 -9.57
N GLU A 30 17.01 21.31 -8.25
CA GLU A 30 16.83 20.09 -7.46
C GLU A 30 15.52 19.43 -7.87
N PRO A 31 15.55 18.13 -8.27
CA PRO A 31 14.33 17.45 -8.65
C PRO A 31 13.36 17.56 -7.49
N GLU A 32 12.20 18.17 -7.75
CA GLU A 32 11.12 18.22 -6.76
C GLU A 32 10.91 16.80 -6.27
N PRO A 33 10.85 16.57 -4.94
CA PRO A 33 10.60 15.25 -4.43
C PRO A 33 9.30 14.78 -5.08
N GLU A 34 9.39 13.73 -5.92
CA GLU A 34 8.22 13.04 -6.46
C GLU A 34 7.22 12.91 -5.31
N PRO A 35 5.93 13.26 -5.51
CA PRO A 35 4.95 13.26 -4.44
C PRO A 35 5.04 11.90 -3.78
N LYS A 36 5.66 11.86 -2.60
CA LYS A 36 5.81 10.64 -1.82
C LYS A 36 4.38 10.15 -1.69
N GLU A 37 4.05 9.04 -2.36
CA GLU A 37 2.77 8.39 -2.18
C GLU A 37 2.50 8.40 -0.69
N THR A 38 1.54 9.21 -0.28
CA THR A 38 1.49 9.69 1.09
C THR A 38 1.44 8.47 2.01
N PRO A 39 2.31 8.36 3.03
CA PRO A 39 2.36 7.20 3.93
C PRO A 39 1.04 6.93 4.67
N VAL A 40 0.09 7.87 4.57
CA VAL A 40 -1.27 7.75 5.05
C VAL A 40 -2.03 6.60 4.38
N PHE A 41 -1.89 6.39 3.06
CA PHE A 41 -2.62 5.33 2.37
C PHE A 41 -2.07 3.94 2.67
N SER A 42 -0.75 3.79 2.85
CA SER A 42 -0.17 2.48 3.16
C SER A 42 -0.59 1.95 4.54
N SER A 43 -0.71 2.84 5.54
CA SER A 43 -1.23 2.48 6.87
C SER A 43 -2.71 2.08 6.83
N LEU A 44 -3.51 2.78 6.02
CA LEU A 44 -4.94 2.49 5.89
C LEU A 44 -5.18 1.16 5.15
N GLU A 45 -4.44 0.90 4.07
CA GLU A 45 -4.51 -0.39 3.36
C GLU A 45 -4.15 -1.57 4.26
N ALA A 46 -3.07 -1.46 5.04
CA ALA A 46 -2.68 -2.48 6.00
C ALA A 46 -3.80 -2.73 7.03
N THR A 47 -4.42 -1.66 7.52
CA THR A 47 -5.55 -1.75 8.46
C THR A 47 -6.76 -2.46 7.84
N LEU A 48 -7.12 -2.11 6.60
CA LEU A 48 -8.23 -2.76 5.88
C LEU A 48 -7.96 -4.24 5.64
N MET A 49 -6.74 -4.61 5.24
CA MET A 49 -6.34 -6.01 5.07
C MET A 49 -6.47 -6.80 6.38
N THR A 50 -5.96 -6.26 7.50
CA THR A 50 -6.11 -6.90 8.81
C THR A 50 -7.59 -7.04 9.21
N LYS A 51 -8.44 -6.05 8.90
CA LYS A 51 -9.88 -6.12 9.20
C LYS A 51 -10.60 -7.16 8.34
N ILE A 52 -10.24 -7.28 7.07
CA ILE A 52 -10.76 -8.32 6.17
C ILE A 52 -10.46 -9.71 6.74
N GLU A 53 -9.21 -9.99 7.13
CA GLU A 53 -8.83 -11.28 7.75
C GLU A 53 -9.58 -11.55 9.07
N GLN A 54 -9.83 -10.51 9.87
CA GLN A 54 -10.62 -10.66 11.11
C GLN A 54 -12.06 -11.05 10.81
N ILE A 55 -12.69 -10.41 9.82
CA ILE A 55 -14.08 -10.72 9.44
C ILE A 55 -14.18 -12.08 8.77
N GLU A 56 -13.21 -12.48 7.95
CA GLU A 56 -13.16 -13.82 7.36
C GLU A 56 -13.17 -14.91 8.44
N LYS A 57 -12.35 -14.76 9.49
CA LYS A 57 -12.34 -15.70 10.62
C LYS A 57 -13.67 -15.76 11.34
N GLN A 58 -14.33 -14.62 11.55
CA GLN A 58 -15.65 -14.57 12.15
C GLN A 58 -16.71 -15.25 11.26
N LEU A 59 -16.67 -15.02 9.95
CA LEU A 59 -17.56 -15.66 8.97
C LEU A 59 -17.38 -17.18 8.94
N ALA A 60 -16.16 -17.67 9.11
CA ALA A 60 -15.87 -19.10 9.09
C ALA A 60 -16.50 -19.86 10.27
N GLU A 61 -16.70 -19.20 11.41
CA GLU A 61 -17.25 -19.80 12.63
C GLU A 61 -18.73 -19.46 12.85
N GLU A 62 -19.24 -18.42 12.19
CA GLU A 62 -20.60 -17.94 12.37
C GLU A 62 -21.62 -18.84 11.66
N THR A 63 -22.73 -19.12 12.36
CA THR A 63 -23.82 -19.96 11.85
C THR A 63 -25.17 -19.26 11.93
N ASP A 64 -25.24 -18.14 12.65
CA ASP A 64 -26.42 -17.31 12.71
C ASP A 64 -26.63 -16.54 11.39
N PRO A 65 -27.76 -16.72 10.69
CA PRO A 65 -27.99 -16.10 9.38
C PRO A 65 -28.02 -14.56 9.41
N GLU A 66 -28.50 -13.95 10.48
CA GLU A 66 -28.56 -12.49 10.60
C GLU A 66 -27.15 -11.91 10.75
N LYS A 67 -26.32 -12.52 11.60
CA LYS A 67 -24.91 -12.13 11.76
C LYS A 67 -24.08 -12.41 10.52
N LEU A 68 -24.30 -13.53 9.83
CA LEU A 68 -23.66 -13.80 8.53
C LEU A 68 -23.94 -12.70 7.51
N THR A 69 -25.19 -12.23 7.45
CA THR A 69 -25.59 -11.14 6.56
C THR A 69 -24.89 -9.83 6.93
N ALA A 70 -24.83 -9.50 8.23
CA ALA A 70 -24.15 -8.31 8.72
C ALA A 70 -22.63 -8.34 8.48
N LEU A 71 -21.98 -9.48 8.75
CA LEU A 71 -20.56 -9.70 8.48
C LEU A 71 -20.24 -9.63 6.98
N GLY A 72 -21.09 -10.23 6.14
CA GLY A 72 -20.96 -10.18 4.69
C GLY A 72 -21.07 -8.75 4.13
N ALA A 73 -22.05 -7.97 4.61
CA ALA A 73 -22.19 -6.57 4.23
C ALA A 73 -20.97 -5.73 4.65
N THR A 74 -20.44 -6.00 5.85
CA THR A 74 -19.24 -5.31 6.36
C THR A 74 -18.01 -5.67 5.53
N LEU A 75 -17.82 -6.96 5.21
CA LEU A 75 -16.73 -7.43 4.38
C LEU A 75 -16.77 -6.79 2.98
N PHE A 76 -17.96 -6.73 2.37
CA PHE A 76 -18.15 -6.10 1.07
C PHE A 76 -17.73 -4.62 1.10
N ALA A 77 -18.17 -3.86 2.11
CA ALA A 77 -17.79 -2.47 2.26
C ALA A 77 -16.27 -2.28 2.44
N LEU A 78 -15.59 -3.16 3.18
CA LEU A 78 -14.12 -3.12 3.31
C LEU A 78 -13.40 -3.40 1.99
N LEU A 79 -13.89 -4.35 1.20
CA LEU A 79 -13.33 -4.68 -0.11
C LEU A 79 -13.50 -3.54 -1.12
N GLU A 80 -14.68 -2.90 -1.16
CA GLU A 80 -14.89 -1.69 -1.98
C GLU A 80 -13.95 -0.55 -1.59
N ASN A 81 -13.76 -0.34 -0.28
CA ASN A 81 -12.85 0.70 0.20
C ASN A 81 -11.41 0.41 -0.20
N LEU A 82 -10.99 -0.86 -0.15
CA LEU A 82 -9.66 -1.27 -0.61
C LEU A 82 -9.49 -1.04 -2.12
N GLU A 83 -10.51 -1.33 -2.93
CA GLU A 83 -10.50 -1.06 -4.37
C GLU A 83 -10.40 0.43 -4.67
N LYS A 84 -11.18 1.27 -3.97
CA LYS A 84 -11.11 2.74 -4.10
C LYS A 84 -9.70 3.26 -3.82
N ILE A 85 -9.07 2.80 -2.74
CA ILE A 85 -7.70 3.21 -2.40
C ILE A 85 -6.71 2.75 -3.49
N LYS A 86 -6.83 1.51 -3.99
CA LYS A 86 -5.98 1.02 -5.08
C LYS A 86 -6.14 1.82 -6.37
N ASN A 87 -7.37 2.26 -6.69
CA ASN A 87 -7.63 3.08 -7.87
C ASN A 87 -7.16 4.53 -7.70
N MET A 88 -7.12 5.06 -6.47
CA MET A 88 -6.54 6.38 -6.19
C MET A 88 -5.01 6.41 -6.31
N LYS A 89 -4.36 5.24 -6.31
CA LYS A 89 -2.90 5.09 -6.52
C LYS A 89 -2.50 4.94 -8.00
N LYS A 90 -3.44 4.73 -8.92
CA LYS A 90 -3.19 4.68 -10.36
C LYS A 90 -3.21 6.08 -10.95
#